data_AF-A0A957GP12-F1
#
_entry.id   AF-A0A957GP12-F1
#
_cell.length_a   1.000
_cell.length_b   1.000
_cell.length_c   1.000
_cell.angle_alpha   90.00
_cell.angle_beta   90.00
_cell.angle_gamma   90.00
#
_symmetry.space_group_name_H-M   'P 1'
#
loop_
_entity.id
_entity.type
_entity.pdbx_description
1 polymer ?
#
loop_
_entity_poly.entity_id
_entity_poly.type
_entity_poly.pdbx_seq_one_letter_code
_entity_poly.pdbx_strand_id
1 'polypeptide(L)'
;MKTVKELLKHLSGVVTVDGNDVAVADEGALPYVIDGLVQTAVFGEGLVRDTARWLIWETAQAVGVYPSSIHELYMAIGRGVVEKSFTVPAINVRVMNYNTSRAIFRAANKLDVGAILFEIARSEMVYTDQRPVEYVSCVLAAALKEGYRGPVFIQGDHFQISAARYASNPEAETQAVKDLMIEAVDAGFYNIDIDTSTLV
;
A
#
# COMPACT_ATOMS: atom_id res chain seq x y z
N MET A 1 20.33 -2.04 -4.15
CA MET A 1 20.82 -2.57 -5.46
C MET A 1 20.79 -1.46 -6.50
N LYS A 2 21.74 -1.46 -7.45
CA LYS A 2 21.97 -0.38 -8.42
C LYS A 2 21.58 -0.71 -9.86
N THR A 3 21.34 -1.99 -10.17
CA THR A 3 20.89 -2.43 -11.50
C THR A 3 19.78 -3.47 -11.39
N VAL A 4 18.96 -3.62 -12.44
CA VAL A 4 17.94 -4.67 -12.52
C VAL A 4 18.58 -6.07 -12.42
N LYS A 5 19.77 -6.26 -13.00
CA LYS A 5 20.51 -7.52 -12.90
C LYS A 5 20.89 -7.88 -11.46
N GLU A 6 21.33 -6.90 -10.67
CA GLU A 6 21.60 -7.10 -9.24
C GLU A 6 20.32 -7.43 -8.47
N LEU A 7 19.21 -6.77 -8.81
CA LEU A 7 17.90 -7.01 -8.23
C LEU A 7 17.42 -8.45 -8.43
N LEU A 8 17.45 -8.93 -9.67
CA LEU A 8 17.07 -10.30 -10.00
C LEU A 8 18.03 -11.32 -9.37
N LYS A 9 19.33 -11.01 -9.31
CA LYS A 9 20.31 -11.86 -8.64
C LYS A 9 20.04 -11.98 -7.14
N HIS A 10 19.64 -10.89 -6.48
CA HIS A 10 19.29 -10.87 -5.05
C HIS A 10 18.08 -11.77 -4.73
N LEU A 11 17.15 -11.89 -5.68
CA LEU A 11 15.96 -12.73 -5.54
C LEU A 11 16.16 -14.17 -6.06
N SER A 12 17.32 -14.48 -6.63
CA SER A 12 17.60 -15.77 -7.27
C SER A 12 17.37 -16.93 -6.31
N GLY A 13 16.56 -17.90 -6.74
CA GLY A 13 16.18 -19.08 -5.94
C GLY A 13 15.00 -18.85 -5.00
N VAL A 14 14.55 -17.61 -4.83
CA VAL A 14 13.39 -17.25 -4.01
C VAL A 14 12.21 -16.83 -4.88
N VAL A 15 12.46 -15.92 -5.83
CA VAL A 15 11.49 -15.44 -6.81
C VAL A 15 12.05 -15.65 -8.21
N THR A 16 11.24 -16.20 -9.10
CA THR A 16 11.55 -16.39 -10.51
C THR A 16 10.77 -15.40 -11.35
N VAL A 17 11.41 -14.84 -12.37
CA VAL A 17 10.81 -13.89 -13.31
C VAL A 17 10.99 -14.44 -14.72
N ASP A 18 9.88 -14.65 -15.43
CA ASP A 18 9.86 -15.03 -16.84
C ASP A 18 8.98 -14.06 -17.63
N GLY A 19 9.61 -13.14 -18.37
CA GLY A 19 8.89 -12.03 -19.00
C GLY A 19 8.16 -11.17 -17.98
N ASN A 20 6.82 -11.21 -18.01
CA ASN A 20 5.95 -10.49 -17.07
C ASN A 20 5.40 -11.39 -15.96
N ASP A 21 5.72 -12.68 -15.97
CA ASP A 21 5.25 -13.64 -14.97
C ASP A 21 6.25 -13.71 -13.81
N VAL A 22 5.75 -13.55 -12.60
CA VAL A 22 6.53 -13.66 -11.36
C VAL A 22 5.96 -14.80 -10.54
N ALA A 23 6.83 -15.71 -10.11
CA ALA A 23 6.47 -16.82 -9.25
C ALA A 23 7.41 -16.91 -8.05
N VAL A 24 6.89 -17.40 -6.92
CA VAL A 24 7.69 -17.62 -5.71
C VAL A 24 8.11 -19.09 -5.67
N ALA A 25 9.42 -19.33 -5.76
CA ALA A 25 10.01 -20.66 -5.70
C ALA A 25 10.25 -21.13 -4.25
N ASP A 26 10.50 -20.19 -3.32
CA ASP A 26 10.70 -20.49 -1.90
C ASP A 26 10.06 -19.39 -1.02
N GLU A 27 8.83 -19.63 -0.57
CA GLU A 27 8.13 -18.71 0.33
C GLU A 27 8.82 -18.56 1.68
N GLY A 28 9.51 -19.60 2.17
CA GLY A 28 10.23 -19.57 3.45
C GLY A 28 11.46 -18.66 3.41
N ALA A 29 12.03 -18.46 2.22
CA ALA A 29 13.16 -17.58 2.01
C ALA A 29 12.78 -16.10 1.80
N LEU A 30 11.51 -15.80 1.47
CA LEU A 30 11.04 -14.42 1.22
C LEU A 30 11.44 -13.43 2.32
N PRO A 31 11.22 -13.70 3.62
CA PRO A 31 11.55 -12.74 4.66
C PRO A 31 13.01 -12.30 4.65
N TYR A 32 13.94 -13.11 4.14
CA TYR A 32 15.37 -12.76 4.12
C TYR A 32 15.77 -11.86 2.95
N VAL A 33 14.95 -11.78 1.88
CA VAL A 33 15.26 -10.97 0.69
C VAL A 33 14.47 -9.67 0.62
N ILE A 34 13.32 -9.57 1.30
CA ILE A 34 12.43 -8.40 1.19
C ILE A 34 13.06 -7.09 1.67
N ASP A 35 13.91 -7.11 2.71
CA ASP A 35 14.54 -5.88 3.23
C ASP A 35 15.38 -5.16 2.16
N GLY A 36 16.14 -5.91 1.35
CA GLY A 36 16.91 -5.35 0.24
C GLY A 36 16.00 -4.84 -0.89
N LEU A 37 14.92 -5.57 -1.16
CA LEU A 37 13.97 -5.22 -2.21
C LEU A 37 13.23 -3.91 -1.91
N VAL A 38 12.68 -3.76 -0.69
CA VAL A 38 12.01 -2.52 -0.27
C VAL A 38 12.97 -1.34 -0.17
N GLN A 39 14.22 -1.57 0.26
CA GLN A 39 15.23 -0.52 0.24
C GLN A 39 15.46 0.03 -1.17
N THR A 40 15.51 -0.84 -2.19
CA THR A 40 15.60 -0.40 -3.59
C THR A 40 14.29 0.23 -4.09
N ALA A 41 13.13 -0.24 -3.64
CA ALA A 41 11.84 0.35 -4.02
C ALA A 41 11.64 1.78 -3.48
N VAL A 42 12.26 2.13 -2.35
CA VAL A 42 12.19 3.46 -1.73
C VAL A 42 13.35 4.35 -2.20
N PHE A 43 14.59 3.87 -2.10
CA PHE A 43 15.79 4.68 -2.30
C PHE A 43 16.49 4.46 -3.65
N GLY A 44 15.96 3.57 -4.49
CA GLY A 44 16.46 3.38 -5.86
C GLY A 44 15.99 4.49 -6.79
N GLU A 45 16.51 4.48 -8.02
CA GLU A 45 16.16 5.45 -9.06
C GLU A 45 15.76 4.75 -10.36
N GLY A 46 14.93 5.44 -11.16
CA GLY A 46 14.49 5.03 -12.49
C GLY A 46 13.98 3.59 -12.55
N LEU A 47 14.37 2.88 -13.62
CA LEU A 47 13.91 1.52 -13.88
C LEU A 47 14.19 0.55 -12.72
N VAL A 48 15.30 0.71 -11.99
CA VAL A 48 15.65 -0.20 -10.89
C VAL A 48 14.67 -0.09 -9.72
N ARG A 49 14.26 1.14 -9.38
CA ARG A 49 13.22 1.41 -8.38
C ARG A 49 11.88 0.84 -8.82
N ASP A 50 11.50 1.12 -10.06
CA ASP A 50 10.19 0.76 -10.58
C ASP A 50 10.06 -0.77 -10.73
N THR A 51 11.12 -1.46 -11.16
CA THR A 51 11.18 -2.93 -11.14
C THR A 51 11.10 -3.50 -9.72
N ALA A 52 11.71 -2.87 -8.71
CA ALA A 52 11.60 -3.33 -7.33
C ALA A 52 10.16 -3.20 -6.78
N ARG A 53 9.48 -2.10 -7.09
CA ARG A 53 8.06 -1.89 -6.74
C ARG A 53 7.16 -2.93 -7.42
N TRP A 54 7.37 -3.16 -8.71
CA TRP A 54 6.67 -4.20 -9.47
C TRP A 54 6.92 -5.61 -8.90
N LEU A 55 8.17 -5.95 -8.57
CA LEU A 55 8.49 -7.25 -7.97
C LEU A 55 7.82 -7.43 -6.61
N ILE A 56 7.77 -6.40 -5.76
CA ILE A 56 7.04 -6.45 -4.48
C ILE A 56 5.55 -6.73 -4.73
N TRP A 57 4.95 -6.01 -5.67
CA TRP A 57 3.55 -6.17 -6.04
C TRP A 57 3.25 -7.60 -6.50
N GLU A 58 3.95 -8.08 -7.53
CA GLU A 58 3.68 -9.41 -8.08
C GLU A 58 4.00 -10.54 -7.11
N THR A 59 5.09 -10.39 -6.33
CA THR A 59 5.43 -11.37 -5.29
C THR A 59 4.35 -11.45 -4.22
N ALA A 60 3.77 -10.31 -3.83
CA ALA A 60 2.65 -10.26 -2.89
C ALA A 60 1.44 -11.00 -3.46
N GLN A 61 1.05 -10.71 -4.70
CA GLN A 61 -0.09 -11.37 -5.36
C GLN A 61 0.11 -12.88 -5.46
N ALA A 62 1.31 -13.32 -5.87
CA ALA A 62 1.65 -14.73 -6.05
C ALA A 62 1.50 -15.56 -4.76
N VAL A 63 1.66 -14.94 -3.58
CA VAL A 63 1.48 -15.60 -2.28
C VAL A 63 0.16 -15.25 -1.59
N GLY A 64 -0.78 -14.60 -2.29
CA GLY A 64 -2.11 -14.30 -1.77
C GLY A 64 -2.17 -13.08 -0.83
N VAL A 65 -1.24 -12.13 -0.97
CA VAL A 65 -1.30 -10.80 -0.35
C VAL A 65 -1.63 -9.79 -1.43
N TYR A 66 -2.80 -9.16 -1.35
CA TYR A 66 -3.27 -8.29 -2.42
C TYR A 66 -4.04 -7.09 -1.87
N PRO A 67 -3.86 -5.89 -2.44
CA PRO A 67 -4.75 -4.77 -2.15
C PRO A 67 -6.20 -5.11 -2.49
N SER A 68 -7.12 -4.73 -1.62
CA SER A 68 -8.55 -4.97 -1.84
C SER A 68 -9.40 -3.82 -1.30
N SER A 69 -10.63 -3.67 -1.78
CA SER A 69 -11.58 -2.71 -1.23
C SER A 69 -12.28 -3.30 -0.02
N ILE A 70 -12.41 -2.53 1.07
CA ILE A 70 -13.16 -2.97 2.25
C ILE A 70 -14.69 -2.93 2.04
N HIS A 71 -15.15 -2.43 0.88
CA HIS A 71 -16.56 -2.21 0.58
C HIS A 71 -17.45 -3.42 0.90
N GLU A 72 -17.10 -4.61 0.41
CA GLU A 72 -17.95 -5.80 0.58
C GLU A 72 -18.08 -6.23 2.05
N LEU A 73 -17.05 -6.02 2.88
CA LEU A 73 -17.14 -6.27 4.32
C LEU A 73 -18.16 -5.34 4.97
N TYR A 74 -18.10 -4.04 4.67
CA TYR A 74 -19.04 -3.07 5.21
C TYR A 74 -20.46 -3.25 4.69
N MET A 75 -20.63 -3.66 3.42
CA MET A 75 -21.93 -4.00 2.87
C MET A 75 -22.53 -5.24 3.55
N ALA A 76 -21.73 -6.28 3.81
CA ALA A 76 -22.16 -7.47 4.52
C ALA A 76 -22.60 -7.16 5.96
N ILE A 77 -21.86 -6.29 6.66
CA ILE A 77 -22.23 -5.77 7.98
C ILE A 77 -23.56 -5.00 7.90
N GLY A 78 -23.71 -4.11 6.91
CA GLY A 78 -24.94 -3.32 6.71
C GLY A 78 -26.17 -4.17 6.42
N ARG A 79 -26.00 -5.32 5.76
CA ARG A 79 -27.06 -6.30 5.47
C ARG A 79 -27.32 -7.27 6.64
N GLY A 80 -26.53 -7.22 7.71
CA GLY A 80 -26.63 -8.15 8.85
C GLY A 80 -26.13 -9.56 8.55
N VAL A 81 -25.35 -9.76 7.48
CA VAL A 81 -24.69 -11.04 7.15
C VAL A 81 -23.48 -11.29 8.06
N VAL A 82 -22.81 -10.21 8.46
CA VAL A 82 -21.72 -10.21 9.43
C VAL A 82 -22.18 -9.49 10.68
N GLU A 83 -21.93 -10.07 11.86
CA GLU A 83 -22.27 -9.46 13.13
C GLU A 83 -21.49 -8.16 13.37
N LYS A 84 -22.16 -7.13 13.90
CA LYS A 84 -21.54 -5.87 14.37
C LYS A 84 -20.84 -6.05 15.73
N SER A 85 -19.97 -7.05 15.86
CA SER A 85 -19.26 -7.36 17.10
C SER A 85 -17.84 -6.76 17.16
N PHE A 86 -17.38 -6.11 16.08
CA PHE A 86 -16.04 -5.55 15.99
C PHE A 86 -16.00 -4.25 15.18
N THR A 87 -14.86 -3.55 15.26
CA THR A 87 -14.49 -2.41 14.43
C THR A 87 -13.23 -2.74 13.65
N VAL A 88 -13.07 -2.16 12.46
CA VAL A 88 -11.81 -2.29 11.69
C VAL A 88 -10.88 -1.15 12.08
N PRO A 89 -9.65 -1.42 12.55
CA PRO A 89 -8.68 -0.37 12.83
C PRO A 89 -8.21 0.26 11.52
N ALA A 90 -8.33 1.58 11.43
CA ALA A 90 -7.67 2.41 10.42
C ALA A 90 -6.46 3.11 11.07
N ILE A 91 -5.29 2.92 10.47
CA ILE A 91 -4.01 3.30 11.09
C ILE A 91 -3.25 4.20 10.12
N ASN A 92 -3.11 5.48 10.47
CA ASN A 92 -2.25 6.39 9.71
C ASN A 92 -0.77 5.98 9.83
N VAL A 93 -0.11 5.68 8.71
CA VAL A 93 1.31 5.31 8.66
C VAL A 93 2.14 6.37 7.95
N ARG A 94 2.42 7.48 8.65
CA ARG A 94 3.15 8.64 8.09
C ARG A 94 4.68 8.58 8.22
N VAL A 95 5.22 7.76 9.11
CA VAL A 95 6.68 7.68 9.36
C VAL A 95 7.13 6.23 9.43
N MET A 96 8.34 5.97 8.91
CA MET A 96 8.95 4.64 8.88
C MET A 96 8.00 3.58 8.33
N ASN A 97 7.33 3.86 7.21
CA ASN A 97 6.20 3.08 6.71
C ASN A 97 6.45 1.57 6.75
N TYR A 98 7.52 1.10 6.11
CA TYR A 98 7.87 -0.32 6.13
C TYR A 98 7.98 -0.90 7.55
N ASN A 99 8.67 -0.24 8.48
CA ASN A 99 8.88 -0.75 9.83
C ASN A 99 7.60 -0.71 10.68
N THR A 100 6.81 0.36 10.55
CA THR A 100 5.52 0.51 11.23
C THR A 100 4.53 -0.52 10.71
N SER A 101 4.42 -0.67 9.40
CA SER A 101 3.57 -1.67 8.75
C SER A 101 3.97 -3.09 9.15
N ARG A 102 5.26 -3.39 9.28
CA ARG A 102 5.72 -4.68 9.82
C ARG A 102 5.26 -4.91 11.25
N ALA A 103 5.31 -3.90 12.11
CA ALA A 103 4.81 -4.01 13.48
C ALA A 103 3.30 -4.28 13.51
N ILE A 104 2.54 -3.63 12.64
CA ILE A 104 1.10 -3.86 12.46
C ILE A 104 0.85 -5.31 12.03
N PHE A 105 1.53 -5.83 11.00
CA PHE A 105 1.35 -7.21 10.55
C PHE A 105 1.76 -8.25 11.59
N ARG A 106 2.83 -8.03 12.36
CA ARG A 106 3.16 -8.92 13.49
C ARG A 106 2.05 -8.97 14.53
N ALA A 107 1.46 -7.81 14.84
CA ALA A 107 0.32 -7.76 15.76
C ALA A 107 -0.91 -8.45 15.16
N ALA A 108 -1.19 -8.21 13.88
CA ALA A 108 -2.29 -8.82 13.15
C ALA A 108 -2.19 -10.36 13.16
N ASN A 109 -1.03 -10.91 12.79
CA ASN A 109 -0.79 -12.34 12.79
C ASN A 109 -0.89 -12.95 14.19
N LYS A 110 -0.38 -12.25 15.22
CA LYS A 110 -0.46 -12.72 16.61
C LYS A 110 -1.90 -12.77 17.14
N LEU A 111 -2.74 -11.83 16.70
CA LEU A 111 -4.11 -11.65 17.18
C LEU A 111 -5.16 -12.23 16.23
N ASP A 112 -4.74 -12.86 15.13
CA ASP A 112 -5.62 -13.40 14.07
C ASP A 112 -6.59 -12.34 13.52
N VAL A 113 -6.07 -11.14 13.22
CA VAL A 113 -6.87 -10.04 12.70
C VAL A 113 -6.99 -10.13 11.18
N GLY A 114 -8.22 -10.27 10.68
CA GLY A 114 -8.49 -10.38 9.24
C GLY A 114 -8.66 -9.06 8.48
N ALA A 115 -9.04 -7.96 9.15
CA ALA A 115 -9.26 -6.67 8.50
C ALA A 115 -8.53 -5.54 9.22
N ILE A 116 -7.65 -4.85 8.49
CA ILE A 116 -6.89 -3.67 8.95
C ILE A 116 -6.75 -2.70 7.77
N LEU A 117 -7.00 -1.42 8.02
CA LEU A 117 -6.82 -0.33 7.06
C LEU A 117 -5.50 0.39 7.32
N PHE A 118 -4.67 0.50 6.29
CA PHE A 118 -3.48 1.35 6.28
C PHE A 118 -3.82 2.63 5.55
N GLU A 119 -3.60 3.78 6.18
CA GLU A 119 -4.01 5.05 5.57
C GLU A 119 -2.95 6.14 5.67
N ILE A 120 -3.02 7.09 4.74
CA ILE A 120 -2.15 8.27 4.70
C ILE A 120 -2.92 9.40 4.04
N ALA A 121 -2.83 10.60 4.61
CA ALA A 121 -3.58 11.73 4.10
C ALA A 121 -2.85 12.50 3.00
N ARG A 122 -3.60 13.25 2.17
CA ARG A 122 -3.03 14.09 1.09
C ARG A 122 -1.95 15.04 1.63
N SER A 123 -2.17 15.64 2.79
CA SER A 123 -1.19 16.53 3.44
C SER A 123 0.06 15.77 3.89
N GLU A 124 -0.09 14.53 4.35
CA GLU A 124 0.98 13.67 4.84
C GLU A 124 1.87 13.16 3.72
N MET A 125 1.28 12.79 2.57
CA MET A 125 2.05 12.48 1.37
C MET A 125 2.97 13.63 0.98
N VAL A 126 2.53 14.89 1.14
CA VAL A 126 3.31 16.08 0.79
C VAL A 126 4.49 16.28 1.75
N TYR A 127 4.27 16.33 3.06
CA TYR A 127 5.36 16.64 3.99
C TYR A 127 6.32 15.46 4.23
N THR A 128 5.92 14.23 3.89
CA THR A 128 6.79 13.04 3.96
C THR A 128 7.41 12.66 2.63
N ASP A 129 7.00 13.29 1.53
CA ASP A 129 7.36 12.93 0.14
C ASP A 129 7.05 11.46 -0.21
N GLN A 130 5.99 10.89 0.39
CA GLN A 130 5.56 9.51 0.16
C GLN A 130 4.38 9.48 -0.81
N ARG A 131 4.65 9.19 -2.08
CA ARG A 131 3.61 9.00 -3.12
C ARG A 131 2.93 7.63 -3.00
N PRO A 132 1.69 7.47 -3.50
CA PRO A 132 0.90 6.25 -3.40
C PRO A 132 1.65 4.94 -3.69
N VAL A 133 2.36 4.84 -4.82
CA VAL A 133 3.07 3.60 -5.20
C VAL A 133 4.17 3.22 -4.21
N GLU A 134 4.86 4.19 -3.62
CA GLU A 134 5.87 3.93 -2.59
C GLU A 134 5.21 3.44 -1.30
N TYR A 135 4.12 4.09 -0.92
CA TYR A 135 3.35 3.75 0.26
C TYR A 135 2.87 2.29 0.20
N VAL A 136 2.23 1.90 -0.90
CA VAL A 136 1.73 0.53 -1.10
C VAL A 136 2.89 -0.46 -1.16
N SER A 137 3.99 -0.14 -1.84
CA SER A 137 5.17 -1.02 -1.88
C SER A 137 5.72 -1.30 -0.48
N CYS A 138 5.76 -0.30 0.40
CA CYS A 138 6.18 -0.50 1.79
C CYS A 138 5.22 -1.39 2.58
N VAL A 139 3.91 -1.19 2.43
CA VAL A 139 2.88 -1.99 3.12
C VAL A 139 2.93 -3.45 2.64
N LEU A 140 2.96 -3.70 1.33
CA LEU A 140 3.03 -5.05 0.76
C LEU A 140 4.34 -5.76 1.11
N ALA A 141 5.48 -5.05 1.05
CA ALA A 141 6.75 -5.60 1.52
C ALA A 141 6.68 -5.98 3.00
N ALA A 142 6.03 -5.17 3.84
CA ALA A 142 5.85 -5.50 5.25
C ALA A 142 5.00 -6.76 5.45
N ALA A 143 3.92 -6.91 4.69
CA ALA A 143 3.08 -8.12 4.71
C ALA A 143 3.89 -9.37 4.32
N LEU A 144 4.67 -9.28 3.22
CA LEU A 144 5.56 -10.35 2.77
C LEU A 144 6.60 -10.71 3.83
N LYS A 145 7.25 -9.71 4.42
CA LYS A 145 8.28 -9.89 5.45
C LYS A 145 7.76 -10.61 6.69
N GLU A 146 6.53 -10.33 7.08
CA GLU A 146 5.92 -10.88 8.30
C GLU A 146 5.02 -12.10 8.02
N GLY A 147 4.94 -12.57 6.77
CA GLY A 147 4.19 -13.77 6.38
C GLY A 147 2.67 -13.62 6.47
N TYR A 148 2.14 -12.40 6.36
CA TYR A 148 0.69 -12.16 6.30
C TYR A 148 0.09 -12.77 5.02
N ARG A 149 -1.21 -13.12 5.06
CA ARG A 149 -1.97 -13.67 3.93
C ARG A 149 -3.37 -13.06 3.92
N GLY A 150 -3.89 -12.76 2.73
CA GLY A 150 -5.23 -12.21 2.54
C GLY A 150 -5.24 -10.76 2.07
N PRO A 151 -6.42 -10.11 2.12
CA PRO A 151 -6.59 -8.76 1.63
C PRO A 151 -5.82 -7.75 2.49
N VAL A 152 -5.27 -6.73 1.84
CA VAL A 152 -4.66 -5.56 2.46
C VAL A 152 -5.50 -4.35 2.07
N PHE A 153 -6.11 -3.68 3.05
CA PHE A 153 -6.94 -2.51 2.78
C PHE A 153 -6.10 -1.25 2.90
N ILE A 154 -6.07 -0.43 1.84
CA ILE A 154 -5.28 0.81 1.79
C ILE A 154 -6.21 1.97 1.45
N GLN A 155 -6.13 3.02 2.27
CA GLN A 155 -7.05 4.14 2.24
C GLN A 155 -6.33 5.48 2.06
N GLY A 156 -6.89 6.32 1.17
CA GLY A 156 -6.53 7.72 1.06
C GLY A 156 -7.30 8.49 2.11
N ASP A 157 -6.64 8.82 3.22
CA ASP A 157 -7.26 9.55 4.34
C ASP A 157 -7.42 11.03 3.97
N HIS A 158 -8.53 11.66 4.35
CA HIS A 158 -8.81 13.08 4.12
C HIS A 158 -8.18 13.62 2.82
N PHE A 159 -8.59 13.09 1.65
CA PHE A 159 -8.24 13.64 0.34
C PHE A 159 -8.96 14.98 0.18
N GLN A 160 -8.42 15.96 0.90
CA GLN A 160 -9.11 17.18 1.28
C GLN A 160 -8.90 18.27 0.25
N ILE A 161 -9.96 19.02 -0.04
CA ILE A 161 -9.90 20.27 -0.79
C ILE A 161 -9.48 21.40 0.17
N SER A 162 -8.47 22.18 -0.19
CA SER A 162 -8.10 23.38 0.57
C SER A 162 -9.01 24.55 0.21
N ALA A 163 -9.74 25.09 1.17
CA ALA A 163 -10.59 26.27 0.98
C ALA A 163 -9.85 27.48 0.37
N ALA A 164 -8.61 27.72 0.80
CA ALA A 164 -7.80 28.83 0.27
C ALA A 164 -7.41 28.62 -1.20
N ARG A 165 -6.94 27.42 -1.55
CA ARG A 165 -6.61 27.08 -2.95
C ARG A 165 -7.85 27.06 -3.83
N TYR A 166 -8.96 26.52 -3.31
CA TYR A 166 -10.25 26.50 -3.98
C TYR A 166 -10.78 27.91 -4.24
N ALA A 167 -10.74 28.82 -3.25
CA ALA A 167 -11.15 30.22 -3.45
C ALA A 167 -10.29 30.95 -4.49
N SER A 168 -9.03 30.54 -4.66
CA SER A 168 -8.11 31.12 -5.64
C SER A 168 -8.34 30.57 -7.05
N ASN A 169 -8.57 29.26 -7.17
CA ASN A 169 -8.85 28.56 -8.43
C ASN A 169 -9.56 27.22 -8.15
N PRO A 170 -10.91 27.19 -8.19
CA PRO A 170 -11.70 25.99 -7.91
C PRO A 170 -11.38 24.80 -8.80
N GLU A 171 -11.21 25.06 -10.11
CA GLU A 171 -10.94 24.05 -11.12
C GLU A 171 -9.60 23.37 -10.87
N ALA A 172 -8.55 24.15 -10.61
CA ALA A 172 -7.21 23.63 -10.38
C ALA A 172 -7.11 22.79 -9.10
N GLU A 173 -7.70 23.25 -7.99
CA GLU A 173 -7.67 22.49 -6.73
C GLU A 173 -8.49 21.20 -6.83
N THR A 174 -9.65 21.25 -7.49
CA THR A 174 -10.48 20.06 -7.73
C THR A 174 -9.74 19.05 -8.61
N GLN A 175 -9.08 19.52 -9.68
CA GLN A 175 -8.31 18.66 -10.57
C GLN A 175 -7.13 18.02 -9.84
N ALA A 176 -6.42 18.77 -9.00
CA ALA A 176 -5.31 18.23 -8.21
C ALA A 176 -5.74 17.09 -7.27
N VAL A 177 -6.94 17.16 -6.67
CA VAL A 177 -7.48 16.04 -5.86
C VAL A 177 -7.85 14.85 -6.75
N LYS A 178 -8.51 15.09 -7.90
CA LYS A 178 -8.85 14.00 -8.85
C LYS A 178 -7.62 13.28 -9.38
N ASP A 179 -6.57 14.01 -9.73
CA ASP A 179 -5.31 13.43 -10.21
C ASP A 179 -4.67 12.55 -9.14
N LEU A 180 -4.70 13.00 -7.88
CA LEU A 180 -4.22 12.20 -6.75
C LEU A 180 -5.08 10.95 -6.53
N MET A 181 -6.41 11.05 -6.68
CA MET A 181 -7.29 9.88 -6.58
C MET A 181 -6.97 8.83 -7.65
N ILE A 182 -6.74 9.26 -8.89
CA ILE A 182 -6.38 8.36 -9.99
C ILE A 182 -5.07 7.66 -9.67
N GLU A 183 -4.02 8.41 -9.30
CA GLU A 183 -2.73 7.83 -8.91
C GLU A 183 -2.87 6.86 -7.73
N ALA A 184 -3.70 7.20 -6.74
CA ALA A 184 -3.93 6.35 -5.58
C ALA A 184 -4.60 5.03 -5.98
N VAL A 185 -5.66 5.09 -6.79
CA VAL A 185 -6.35 3.89 -7.30
C VAL A 185 -5.42 3.03 -8.13
N ASP A 186 -4.64 3.63 -9.03
CA ASP A 186 -3.64 2.92 -9.85
C ASP A 186 -2.58 2.24 -8.99
N ALA A 187 -2.25 2.79 -7.82
CA ALA A 187 -1.30 2.22 -6.87
C ALA A 187 -1.89 1.14 -5.94
N GLY A 188 -3.23 1.01 -5.84
CA GLY A 188 -3.90 0.03 -4.98
C GLY A 188 -4.67 0.61 -3.79
N PHE A 189 -4.92 1.92 -3.75
CA PHE A 189 -5.82 2.53 -2.78
C PHE A 189 -7.27 2.33 -3.25
N TYR A 190 -7.94 1.33 -2.71
CA TYR A 190 -9.33 1.00 -3.08
C TYR A 190 -10.38 1.55 -2.11
N ASN A 191 -9.96 2.48 -1.27
CA ASN A 191 -10.77 3.29 -0.38
C ASN A 191 -10.24 4.74 -0.38
N ILE A 192 -11.10 5.72 -0.60
CA ILE A 192 -10.72 7.14 -0.68
C ILE A 192 -11.75 7.97 0.09
N ASP A 193 -11.28 8.65 1.14
CA ASP A 193 -12.10 9.55 1.94
C ASP A 193 -11.98 10.96 1.36
N ILE A 194 -12.98 11.36 0.57
CA ILE A 194 -13.02 12.68 -0.05
C ILE A 194 -13.53 13.69 0.96
N ASP A 195 -12.70 14.69 1.29
CA ASP A 195 -13.04 15.69 2.29
C ASP A 195 -13.21 17.09 1.65
N THR A 196 -14.46 17.52 1.55
CA THR A 196 -14.82 18.88 1.09
C THR A 196 -15.35 19.75 2.22
N SER A 197 -15.21 19.32 3.48
CA SER A 197 -15.83 20.00 4.62
C SER A 197 -15.26 21.38 4.91
N THR A 198 -14.10 21.72 4.32
CA THR A 198 -13.49 23.06 4.45
C THR A 198 -14.20 24.12 3.61
N LEU A 199 -15.09 23.71 2.68
CA LEU A 199 -15.80 24.61 1.77
C LEU A 199 -17.14 25.13 2.33
N VAL A 200 -17.59 24.59 3.47
CA VAL A 200 -18.89 24.91 4.10
C VAL A 200 -18.74 25.63 5.43
#